data_AF-A0A2V9WYV1-F1
#
_entry.id   AF-A0A2V9WYV1-F1
#
_cell.length_a   1.000
_cell.length_b   1.000
_cell.length_c   1.000
_cell.angle_alpha   90.00
_cell.angle_beta   90.00
_cell.angle_gamma   90.00
#
_symmetry.space_group_name_H-M   'P 1'
#
loop_
_entity.id
_entity.type
_entity.pdbx_description
1 polymer ?
#
loop_
_entity_poly.entity_id
_entity_poly.type
_entity_poly.pdbx_seq_one_letter_code
_entity_poly.pdbx_strand_id
1 'polypeptide(L)' 'MRLVTFENPGRQARVGALTTDRRIVDLNSACALYLRDVEGENAHDRLADALVPANMRALFEGGDTGLEAAH' A
#
# COMPACT_ATOMS: atom_id res chain seq x y z
N MET A 1 8.11 9.22 7.42
CA MET A 1 7.16 8.11 7.68
C MET A 1 7.96 6.83 7.89
N ARG A 2 7.55 5.91 8.77
CA ARG A 2 8.25 4.62 8.96
C ARG A 2 7.44 3.50 8.33
N LEU A 3 8.02 2.79 7.37
CA LEU A 3 7.39 1.61 6.78
C LEU A 3 7.56 0.39 7.68
N VAL A 4 6.54 -0.45 7.72
CA VAL A 4 6.51 -1.71 8.47
C VAL A 4 5.90 -2.81 7.62
N THR A 5 6.26 -4.06 7.89
CA THR A 5 5.48 -5.21 7.47
C THR A 5 4.58 -5.65 8.62
N PHE A 6 3.35 -6.03 8.31
CA PHE A 6 2.38 -6.53 9.28
C PHE A 6 1.47 -7.58 8.65
N GLU A 7 0.75 -8.31 9.50
CA GLU A 7 -0.29 -9.25 9.06
C GLU A 7 -1.65 -8.58 9.23
N ASN A 8 -2.42 -8.49 8.14
CA ASN A 8 -3.77 -7.92 8.19
C ASN A 8 -4.78 -8.94 8.76
N PRO A 9 -6.04 -8.54 9.06
CA PRO A 9 -7.05 -9.47 9.59
C PRO A 9 -7.32 -10.70 8.70
N GLY A 10 -7.03 -10.61 7.40
CA GLY A 10 -7.11 -11.72 6.44
C GLY A 10 -5.88 -12.63 6.43
N ARG A 11 -4.95 -12.47 7.38
CA ARG A 11 -3.69 -13.21 7.49
C ARG A 11 -2.75 -13.04 6.30
N GLN A 12 -2.85 -11.91 5.61
CA GLN A 12 -1.95 -11.56 4.52
C GLN A 12 -0.84 -10.64 5.05
N ALA A 13 0.41 -10.95 4.68
CA ALA A 13 1.50 -10.01 4.87
C ALA A 13 1.28 -8.79 3.98
N ARG A 14 1.38 -7.59 4.56
CA ARG A 14 1.21 -6.31 3.86
C ARG A 14 2.29 -5.33 4.30
N VAL A 15 2.53 -4.31 3.47
CA VAL A 15 3.33 -3.15 3.84
C VAL A 15 2.40 -2.06 4.37
N GLY A 16 2.78 -1.48 5.50
CA GLY A 16 2.04 -0.41 6.14
C GLY A 16 2.92 0.79 6.48
N ALA A 17 2.28 1.94 6.68
CA ALA A 17 2.90 3.13 7.26
C ALA A 17 2.55 3.23 8.75
N LEU A 18 3.57 3.28 9.61
CA LEU A 18 3.39 3.56 11.03
C LEU A 18 3.27 5.08 11.21
N THR A 19 2.10 5.51 11.69
CA THR A 19 1.78 6.90 12.01
C THR A 19 2.32 7.29 13.39
N THR A 20 2.39 8.60 13.67
CA THR A 20 2.89 9.13 14.95
C THR A 20 2.05 8.67 16.14
N ASP A 21 0.75 8.44 15.95
CA ASP A 21 -0.19 7.91 16.95
C ASP A 21 -0.17 6.37 17.05
N ARG A 22 0.87 5.71 16.51
CA ARG A 22 1.09 4.25 16.58
C ARG A 22 0.00 3.42 15.92
N ARG A 23 -0.63 3.94 14.87
CA ARG A 23 -1.53 3.19 14.01
C ARG A 23 -0.78 2.76 12.75
N ILE A 24 -1.25 1.66 12.16
CA ILE A 24 -0.72 1.18 10.87
C ILE A 24 -1.77 1.47 9.83
N VAL A 25 -1.39 2.25 8.80
CA VAL A 25 -2.17 2.38 7.58
C VAL A 25 -1.72 1.29 6.63
N ASP A 26 -2.65 0.43 6.20
CA ASP A 26 -2.41 -0.54 5.12
C ASP A 26 -2.26 0.21 3.81
N LEU A 27 -1.04 0.25 3.26
CA LEU A 27 -0.75 1.06 2.08
C LEU A 27 -1.40 0.52 0.82
N ASN A 28 -1.56 -0.80 0.72
CA ASN A 28 -2.21 -1.41 -0.43
C ASN A 28 -3.70 -1.10 -0.43
N SER A 29 -4.36 -1.23 0.73
CA SER A 29 -5.77 -0.86 0.87
C SER A 29 -5.99 0.63 0.63
N ALA A 30 -5.11 1.49 1.15
CA ALA A 30 -5.18 2.93 0.92
C ALA A 30 -5.02 3.27 -0.57
N CYS A 31 -4.05 2.66 -1.25
CA CYS A 31 -3.84 2.82 -2.69
C CYS A 31 -5.06 2.36 -3.50
N ALA A 32 -5.64 1.19 -3.20
CA ALA A 32 -6.83 0.69 -3.87
C ALA A 32 -8.04 1.64 -3.70
N LEU A 33 -8.24 2.20 -2.51
CA LEU A 33 -9.28 3.18 -2.25
C LEU A 33 -9.07 4.48 -3.05
N TYR A 34 -7.83 4.99 -3.10
CA TYR A 34 -7.49 6.17 -3.88
C TYR A 34 -7.74 5.94 -5.38
N LEU A 35 -7.27 4.81 -5.92
CA LEU A 35 -7.47 4.44 -7.32
C LEU A 35 -8.97 4.34 -7.67
N ARG A 36 -9.78 3.79 -6.79
CA ARG A 36 -11.23 3.66 -7.01
C ARG A 36 -11.95 5.01 -6.90
N ASP A 37 -11.72 5.74 -5.81
CA ASP A 37 -12.56 6.87 -5.41
C ASP A 37 -12.08 8.21 -6.00
N VAL A 38 -10.79 8.33 -6.31
CA VAL A 38 -10.18 9.55 -6.85
C VAL A 38 -9.86 9.41 -8.34
N GLU A 39 -9.20 8.32 -8.74
CA GLU A 39 -8.79 8.13 -10.15
C GLU A 39 -9.88 7.45 -11.00
N GLY A 40 -10.89 6.83 -10.37
CA GLY A 40 -11.96 6.13 -11.07
C GLY A 40 -11.52 4.84 -11.79
N GLU A 41 -10.45 4.21 -11.32
CA GLU A 41 -9.87 3.03 -11.92
C GLU A 41 -10.68 1.76 -11.62
N ASN A 42 -11.22 1.14 -12.67
CA ASN A 42 -12.01 -0.10 -12.54
C ASN A 42 -11.18 -1.31 -12.07
N ALA A 43 -9.87 -1.29 -12.31
CA ALA A 43 -8.95 -2.36 -11.93
C ALA A 43 -8.19 -2.06 -10.62
N HIS A 44 -8.76 -1.22 -9.75
CA HIS A 44 -8.11 -0.68 -8.55
C HIS A 44 -7.38 -1.72 -7.70
N ASP A 45 -7.96 -2.89 -7.44
CA ASP A 45 -7.33 -3.90 -6.57
C ASP A 45 -6.08 -4.50 -7.21
N ARG A 46 -6.17 -4.81 -8.51
CA ARG A 46 -5.05 -5.37 -9.27
C ARG A 46 -3.92 -4.35 -9.43
N LEU A 47 -4.28 -3.09 -9.65
CA LEU A 47 -3.31 -2.00 -9.76
C LEU A 47 -2.64 -1.73 -8.40
N ALA A 48 -3.40 -1.71 -7.31
CA ALA A 48 -2.84 -1.56 -5.96
C ALA A 48 -1.89 -2.70 -5.58
N ASP A 49 -2.19 -3.95 -5.94
CA ASP A 49 -1.27 -5.08 -5.72
C ASP A 49 0.03 -4.95 -6.51
N ALA A 50 0.00 -4.33 -7.69
CA ALA A 50 1.19 -4.08 -8.50
C ALA A 50 2.00 -2.88 -7.99
N LEU A 51 1.33 -1.79 -7.59
CA LEU A 51 1.97 -0.57 -7.10
C LEU A 51 2.49 -0.70 -5.66
N VAL A 52 1.72 -1.40 -4.82
CA VAL A 52 2.02 -1.60 -3.40
C VAL A 52 2.01 -3.11 -3.07
N PRO A 53 3.07 -3.84 -3.47
CA PRO A 53 3.18 -5.25 -3.20
C PRO A 53 3.42 -5.54 -1.71
N ALA A 54 3.07 -6.75 -1.27
CA ALA A 54 3.29 -7.23 0.10
C ALA A 54 4.78 -7.30 0.50
N ASN A 55 5.68 -7.35 -0.47
CA ASN A 55 7.12 -7.45 -0.25
C ASN A 55 7.77 -6.06 -0.30
N MET A 56 8.34 -5.63 0.83
CA MET A 56 8.98 -4.32 0.93
C MET A 56 10.17 -4.13 -0.03
N ARG A 57 10.87 -5.20 -0.43
CA ARG A 57 11.92 -5.12 -1.47
C ARG A 57 11.32 -4.82 -2.84
N ALA A 58 10.25 -5.53 -3.20
CA ALA A 58 9.53 -5.31 -4.46
C ALA A 58 8.90 -3.90 -4.52
N LEU A 59 8.45 -3.37 -3.38
CA LEU A 59 7.95 -1.99 -3.28
C LEU A 59 9.05 -0.99 -3.65
N PHE A 60 10.28 -1.19 -3.19
CA PHE A 60 11.41 -0.31 -3.53
C PHE A 60 11.95 -0.52 -4.94
N GLU A 61 11.83 -1.73 -5.49
CA GLU A 61 12.19 -2.01 -6.90
C GLU A 61 11.30 -1.23 -7.88
N GLY A 62 10.06 -0.90 -7.49
CA GLY A 62 9.16 -0.04 -8.26
C GLY A 62 9.56 1.44 -8.33
N GLY A 63 10.63 1.86 -7.60
CA GLY A 63 11.10 3.24 -7.56
C GLY A 63 10.11 4.20 -6.89
N ASP A 64 10.22 5.50 -7.21
CA ASP A 64 9.43 6.56 -6.59
C ASP A 64 7.92 6.36 -6.79
N THR A 65 7.51 5.73 -7.90
CA THR A 65 6.10 5.48 -8.24
C THR A 65 5.37 4.61 -7.21
N GLY A 66 6.05 3.60 -6.64
CA GLY A 66 5.46 2.75 -5.59
C GLY A 66 5.30 3.47 -4.25
N LEU A 67 6.16 4.45 -3.97
CA LEU A 67 6.13 5.22 -2.73
C LEU A 67 5.16 6.41 -2.82
N GLU A 68 5.09 7.08 -3.97
CA GLU A 68 4.15 8.17 -4.24
C GLU A 68 2.69 7.68 -4.25
N ALA A 69 2.43 6.49 -4.79
CA ALA A 69 1.11 5.87 -4.78
C ALA A 69 0.63 5.44 -3.37
N ALA A 70 1.54 5.44 -2.39
CA ALA A 70 1.29 5.02 -1.02
C ALA A 70 1.21 6.20 -0.01
N HIS A 71 1.19 7.44 -0.50
CA HIS A 71 1.18 8.65 0.33
C HIS A 71 -0.22 9.19 0.61
#